data_AF-A0A957KLD4-F1
#
_entry.id   AF-A0A957KLD4-F1
#
_cell.length_a   1.000
_cell.length_b   1.000
_cell.length_c   1.000
_cell.angle_alpha   90.00
_cell.angle_beta   90.00
_cell.angle_gamma   90.00
#
_symmetry.space_group_name_H-M   'P 1'
#
loop_
_entity.id
_entity.type
_entity.pdbx_description
1 polymer ?
#
loop_
_entity_poly.entity_id
_entity_poly.type
_entity_poly.pdbx_seq_one_letter_code
_entity_poly.pdbx_strand_id
1 'polypeptide(L)'
;MQPERAEGVYLYDGDGNRWLDFTSGIGVTNTGHCHPKVVAAIQEQAGKLIFGQMNVVISPAIVELAQKLTAVMPAGIDRFFFS
;
A
#
# COMPACT_ATOMS: atom_id res chain seq x y z
N MET A 1 15.23 -1.67 19.12
CA MET A 1 13.76 -1.57 19.12
C MET A 1 13.20 -2.69 18.25
N GLN A 2 12.21 -3.42 18.75
CA GLN A 2 11.46 -4.45 18.01
C GLN A 2 9.99 -4.00 17.96
N PRO A 3 9.47 -3.51 16.82
CA PRO A 3 8.10 -2.97 16.77
C PRO A 3 7.06 -4.09 16.71
N GLU A 4 6.02 -4.01 17.56
CA GLU A 4 4.87 -4.91 17.55
C GLU A 4 3.61 -4.26 16.93
N ARG A 5 3.53 -2.93 16.96
CA ARG A 5 2.43 -2.15 16.38
C ARG A 5 2.97 -0.90 15.72
N ALA A 6 2.23 -0.38 14.74
CA ALA A 6 2.54 0.88 14.09
C ALA A 6 1.24 1.62 13.72
N GLU A 7 1.26 2.94 13.79
CA GLU A 7 0.11 3.79 13.46
C GLU A 7 0.56 5.20 13.11
N GLY A 8 0.15 5.70 11.94
CA GLY A 8 0.53 7.01 11.47
C GLY A 8 2.05 7.11 11.33
N VAL A 9 2.68 8.04 12.03
CA VAL A 9 4.14 8.24 12.00
C VAL A 9 4.89 7.45 13.08
N TYR A 10 4.20 6.62 13.87
CA TYR A 10 4.78 6.00 15.05
C TYR A 10 4.89 4.47 14.96
N LEU A 11 5.98 3.96 15.52
CA LEU A 11 6.22 2.55 15.83
C LEU A 11 6.14 2.35 17.35
N TYR A 12 5.61 1.22 17.78
CA TYR A 12 5.45 0.86 19.19
C TYR A 12 6.17 -0.47 19.44
N ASP A 13 7.10 -0.51 20.40
CA ASP A 13 7.76 -1.75 20.80
C ASP A 13 6.97 -2.50 21.88
N GLY A 14 7.41 -3.72 22.20
CA GLY A 14 6.75 -4.59 23.20
C GLY A 14 6.75 -4.04 24.63
N ASP A 15 7.61 -3.05 24.93
CA ASP A 15 7.63 -2.36 26.22
C ASP A 15 6.66 -1.14 26.23
N GLY A 16 5.98 -0.87 25.12
CA GLY A 16 5.04 0.24 24.95
C GLY A 16 5.70 1.57 24.61
N ASN A 17 7.02 1.62 24.38
CA ASN A 17 7.68 2.85 23.95
C ASN A 17 7.24 3.21 22.53
N ARG A 18 7.03 4.51 22.31
CA ARG A 18 6.62 5.04 21.01
C ARG A 18 7.77 5.77 20.33
N TRP A 19 8.06 5.38 19.10
CA TRP A 19 9.18 5.87 18.29
C TRP A 19 8.64 6.56 17.04
N LEU A 20 9.05 7.81 16.80
CA LEU A 20 8.70 8.53 15.58
C LEU A 20 9.56 8.04 14.42
N ASP A 21 8.94 7.61 13.33
CA ASP A 21 9.62 7.15 12.13
C ASP A 21 9.96 8.33 11.21
N PHE A 22 11.19 8.85 11.36
CA PHE A 22 11.74 9.90 10.50
C PHE A 22 12.14 9.41 9.10
N THR A 23 12.00 8.12 8.81
CA THR A 23 12.43 7.52 7.54
C THR A 23 11.25 7.16 6.62
N SER A 24 10.02 7.21 7.12
CA SER A 24 8.83 6.69 6.44
C SER A 24 9.04 5.26 5.92
N GLY A 25 9.59 4.37 6.74
CA GLY A 25 9.89 3.00 6.35
C GLY A 25 10.82 2.91 5.13
N ILE A 26 11.85 3.77 5.09
CA ILE A 26 12.72 3.95 3.91
C ILE A 26 11.91 4.44 2.69
N GLY A 27 11.12 5.51 2.89
CA GLY A 27 10.34 6.17 1.83
C GLY A 27 9.10 5.40 1.33
N VAL A 28 8.70 4.32 2.00
CA VAL A 28 7.58 3.46 1.61
C VAL A 28 6.27 3.88 2.26
N THR A 29 6.27 4.21 3.55
CA THR A 29 5.05 4.45 4.35
C THR A 29 4.60 5.92 4.29
N ASN A 30 4.48 6.46 3.08
CA ASN A 30 4.16 7.88 2.86
C ASN A 30 2.78 8.30 3.39
N THR A 31 1.82 7.38 3.50
CA THR A 31 0.50 7.61 4.11
C THR A 31 0.48 7.30 5.62
N GLY A 32 1.63 6.97 6.20
CA GLY A 32 1.77 6.47 7.56
C GLY A 32 1.55 4.95 7.66
N HIS A 33 2.07 4.39 8.74
CA HIS A 33 1.92 3.00 9.11
C HIS A 33 0.45 2.65 9.37
N CYS A 34 0.02 1.50 8.86
CA CYS A 34 -1.33 0.94 9.05
C CYS A 34 -2.47 1.93 8.74
N HIS A 35 -2.32 2.76 7.69
CA HIS A 35 -3.35 3.72 7.30
C HIS A 35 -4.72 3.04 7.11
N PRO A 36 -5.80 3.52 7.77
CA PRO A 36 -7.06 2.76 7.90
C PRO A 36 -7.71 2.41 6.56
N LYS A 37 -7.64 3.32 5.57
CA LYS A 37 -8.17 3.05 4.23
C LYS A 37 -7.39 1.96 3.47
N VAL A 38 -6.07 1.88 3.69
CA VAL A 38 -5.21 0.88 3.01
C VAL A 38 -5.43 -0.48 3.63
N VAL A 39 -5.44 -0.56 4.97
CA VAL A 39 -5.69 -1.82 5.70
C VAL A 39 -7.06 -2.39 5.33
N ALA A 40 -8.11 -1.56 5.33
CA ALA A 40 -9.45 -2.00 4.95
C ALA A 40 -9.52 -2.55 3.52
N ALA A 41 -8.91 -1.86 2.55
CA ALA A 41 -8.88 -2.29 1.15
C ALA A 41 -8.13 -3.63 0.96
N ILE A 42 -7.00 -3.82 1.67
CA ILE A 42 -6.26 -5.08 1.67
C ILE A 42 -7.13 -6.22 2.24
N GLN A 43 -7.76 -6.00 3.40
CA GLN A 43 -8.61 -7.01 4.04
C GLN A 43 -9.80 -7.41 3.16
N GLU A 44 -10.47 -6.43 2.56
CA GLU A 44 -11.59 -6.67 1.64
C GLU A 44 -11.16 -7.48 0.41
N GLN A 45 -10.06 -7.08 -0.24
CA GLN A 45 -9.55 -7.76 -1.41
C GLN A 45 -9.07 -9.18 -1.08
N ALA A 46 -8.38 -9.37 0.05
CA ALA A 46 -7.91 -10.69 0.47
C ALA A 46 -9.06 -11.68 0.72
N GLY A 47 -10.22 -11.20 1.18
CA GLY A 47 -11.43 -12.02 1.32
C GLY A 47 -12.09 -12.41 -0.02
N LYS A 48 -11.76 -11.73 -1.12
CA LYS A 48 -12.32 -11.97 -2.46
C LYS A 48 -11.35 -12.77 -3.35
N LEU A 49 -10.10 -12.31 -3.44
CA LEU A 49 -9.05 -12.88 -4.27
C LEU A 49 -7.68 -12.39 -3.79
N ILE A 50 -6.85 -13.31 -3.29
CA ILE A 50 -5.46 -13.00 -2.87
C ILE A 50 -4.55 -12.79 -4.09
N PHE A 51 -4.66 -13.68 -5.10
CA PHE A 51 -3.81 -13.63 -6.28
C PHE A 51 -4.51 -14.25 -7.50
N GLY A 52 -4.39 -13.59 -8.65
CA GLY A 52 -4.73 -14.12 -9.96
C GLY A 52 -3.58 -13.84 -10.92
N GLN A 53 -3.15 -14.86 -11.66
CA GLN A 53 -1.99 -14.72 -12.53
C GLN A 53 -2.32 -13.80 -13.70
N MET A 54 -1.59 -12.68 -13.79
CA MET A 54 -2.00 -11.51 -14.58
C MET A 54 -2.00 -11.70 -16.10
N ASN A 55 -1.30 -12.71 -16.61
CA ASN A 55 -1.31 -13.05 -18.03
C ASN A 55 -2.50 -13.94 -18.41
N VAL A 56 -3.27 -14.43 -17.43
CA VAL A 56 -4.45 -15.28 -17.64
C VAL A 56 -5.72 -14.58 -17.18
N VAL A 57 -5.66 -13.83 -16.07
CA VAL A 57 -6.80 -13.09 -15.53
C VAL A 57 -6.43 -11.64 -15.25
N ILE A 58 -7.35 -10.72 -15.56
CA ILE A 58 -7.18 -9.29 -15.32
C ILE A 58 -8.12 -8.91 -14.16
N SER A 59 -7.55 -8.52 -13.02
CA SER A 59 -8.34 -8.11 -11.85
C SER A 59 -8.92 -6.69 -12.07
N PRO A 60 -10.16 -6.41 -11.64
CA PRO A 60 -10.71 -5.06 -11.71
C PRO A 60 -9.85 -4.00 -11.00
N ALA A 61 -9.20 -4.38 -9.89
CA ALA A 61 -8.35 -3.47 -9.12
C ALA A 61 -7.15 -2.96 -9.93
N ILE A 62 -6.59 -3.78 -10.83
CA ILE A 62 -5.45 -3.34 -11.64
C ILE A 62 -5.86 -2.44 -12.80
N VAL A 63 -7.06 -2.66 -13.35
CA VAL A 63 -7.64 -1.77 -14.37
C VAL A 63 -7.91 -0.40 -13.75
N GLU A 64 -8.50 -0.36 -12.57
CA GLU A 64 -8.75 0.88 -11.83
C GLU A 64 -7.44 1.61 -11.46
N LEU A 65 -6.42 0.86 -11.04
CA LEU A 65 -5.10 1.42 -10.75
C LEU A 65 -4.48 2.06 -12.00
N ALA A 66 -4.48 1.36 -13.14
CA ALA A 66 -3.96 1.89 -14.40
C ALA A 66 -4.67 3.18 -14.81
N GLN A 67 -6.01 3.24 -14.70
CA GLN A 67 -6.79 4.45 -15.00
C GLN A 67 -6.42 5.61 -14.08
N LYS A 68 -6.27 5.35 -12.77
CA LYS A 68 -5.87 6.38 -11.79
C LYS A 68 -4.45 6.88 -12.05
N LEU A 69 -3.53 6.00 -12.44
CA LEU A 69 -2.16 6.38 -12.80
C LEU A 69 -2.16 7.29 -14.03
N THR A 70 -2.91 6.98 -15.08
CA THR A 70 -3.02 7.86 -16.26
C THR A 70 -3.47 9.27 -15.89
N ALA A 71 -4.34 9.42 -14.89
CA ALA A 71 -4.85 10.73 -14.46
C ALA A 71 -3.82 11.62 -13.76
N VAL A 72 -2.73 11.05 -13.22
CA VAL A 72 -1.71 11.78 -12.45
C VAL A 72 -0.34 11.79 -13.12
N MET A 73 -0.16 11.00 -14.19
CA MET A 73 1.10 10.93 -14.92
C MET A 73 1.24 12.06 -15.94
N PRO A 74 2.49 12.44 -16.29
CA PRO A 74 2.75 13.35 -17.40
C PRO A 74 2.15 12.86 -18.72
N ALA A 75 1.85 13.79 -19.62
CA ALA A 75 1.36 13.47 -20.96
C ALA A 75 2.34 12.53 -21.70
N GLY A 76 1.78 11.50 -22.34
CA GLY A 76 2.54 10.48 -23.07
C GLY A 76 2.98 9.27 -22.23
N ILE A 77 2.71 9.25 -20.91
CA ILE A 77 2.92 8.08 -20.05
C ILE A 77 1.55 7.47 -19.69
N ASP A 78 1.06 6.55 -20.52
CA ASP A 78 -0.30 5.98 -20.42
C ASP A 78 -0.35 4.45 -20.43
N ARG A 79 0.81 3.77 -20.43
CA ARG A 79 0.93 2.31 -20.34
C ARG A 79 1.75 1.89 -19.14
N PHE A 80 1.24 0.92 -18.38
CA PHE A 80 1.84 0.48 -17.13
C PHE A 80 2.10 -1.03 -17.16
N PHE A 81 3.29 -1.41 -16.71
CA PHE A 81 3.66 -2.78 -16.40
C PHE A 81 3.84 -2.88 -14.87
N PHE A 82 3.24 -3.89 -14.25
CA PHE A 82 3.25 -4.07 -12.79
C PHE A 82 4.15 -5.26 -12.42
N SER A 83 4.95 -5.10 -11.36
CA SER A 83 5.96 -6.05 -10.88
C SER A 83 5.80 -6.36 -9.40
#